data_AF-A0A954EMS9-F1
#
_entry.id   AF-A0A954EMS9-F1
#
_cell.length_a   1.000
_cell.length_b   1.000
_cell.length_c   1.000
_cell.angle_alpha   90.00
_cell.angle_beta   90.00
_cell.angle_gamma   90.00
#
_symmetry.space_group_name_H-M   'P 1'
#
loop_
_entity.id
_entity.type
_entity.pdbx_description
1 polymer ?
#
loop_
_entity_poly.entity_id
_entity_poly.type
_entity_poly.pdbx_seq_one_letter_code
_entity_poly.pdbx_strand_id
1 'polypeptide(L)'
;MMDTFDAIESRYGILIPKLYRTMHEAGHFDASAQKHVTFTDHEWMTLSDIATHEFADWQTLTRQWFVPFSISARHDQWGWRRDWTTVDEPAVVFCELGPEGCGYAPNFQGFLYRMLLEELSGSWLLESADDIVGKKQVQQTVDNVCPYLPPAWANRLSELSRLAWYTDDDGTIRVFPRVDCESIVQDELAFDHLNEPFLQELDEEE
;
A
#
# COMPACT_ATOMS: atom_id res chain seq x y z
N MET A 1 26.25 -11.16 -11.41
CA MET A 1 24.79 -11.10 -11.56
C MET A 1 24.38 -9.84 -10.82
N MET A 2 23.76 -8.87 -11.50
CA MET A 2 23.32 -7.63 -10.85
C MET A 2 22.16 -7.97 -9.91
N ASP A 3 22.12 -7.39 -8.72
CA ASP A 3 20.99 -7.55 -7.80
C ASP A 3 19.72 -7.00 -8.48
N THR A 4 18.58 -7.67 -8.32
CA THR A 4 17.34 -7.26 -9.01
C THR A 4 16.88 -5.90 -8.51
N PHE A 5 17.13 -5.58 -7.23
CA PHE A 5 16.88 -4.24 -6.74
C PHE A 5 17.74 -3.19 -7.44
N ASP A 6 19.05 -3.43 -7.62
CA ASP A 6 19.94 -2.51 -8.36
C ASP A 6 19.43 -2.28 -9.80
N ALA A 7 18.86 -3.31 -10.43
CA ALA A 7 18.26 -3.20 -11.75
C ALA A 7 17.03 -2.26 -11.75
N ILE A 8 16.16 -2.38 -10.76
CA ILE A 8 14.98 -1.52 -10.60
C ILE A 8 15.43 -0.08 -10.31
N GLU A 9 16.34 0.12 -9.36
CA GLU A 9 16.85 1.44 -8.99
C GLU A 9 17.55 2.13 -10.17
N SER A 10 18.36 1.38 -10.92
CA SER A 10 19.01 1.91 -12.13
C SER A 10 18.01 2.23 -13.24
N ARG A 11 16.96 1.42 -13.41
CA ARG A 11 15.93 1.63 -14.45
C ARG A 11 15.09 2.87 -14.16
N TYR A 12 14.65 3.00 -12.92
CA TYR A 12 13.68 4.03 -12.54
C TYR A 12 14.33 5.24 -11.87
N GLY A 13 15.62 5.22 -11.56
CA GLY A 13 16.31 6.35 -10.90
C GLY A 13 15.73 6.67 -9.51
N ILE A 14 15.32 5.64 -8.78
CA ILE A 14 14.77 5.73 -7.42
C ILE A 14 15.62 4.90 -6.47
N LEU A 15 15.61 5.23 -5.18
CA LEU A 15 16.08 4.33 -4.12
C LEU A 15 14.87 3.57 -3.58
N ILE A 16 14.91 2.24 -3.63
CA ILE A 16 13.84 1.41 -3.07
C ILE A 16 13.92 1.49 -1.55
N PRO A 17 12.79 1.74 -0.86
CA PRO A 17 12.78 1.84 0.60
C PRO A 17 13.46 0.66 1.28
N LYS A 18 14.32 0.97 2.26
CA LYS A 18 15.06 -0.05 3.01
C LYS A 18 14.10 -1.03 3.70
N LEU A 19 12.97 -0.52 4.17
CA LEU A 19 11.93 -1.33 4.78
C LEU A 19 11.34 -2.35 3.79
N TYR A 20 11.06 -1.93 2.55
CA TYR A 20 10.56 -2.84 1.51
C TYR A 20 11.56 -3.98 1.26
N ARG A 21 12.85 -3.67 1.11
CA ARG A 21 13.91 -4.68 0.95
C ARG A 21 13.94 -5.65 2.11
N THR A 22 13.90 -5.14 3.35
CA THR A 22 13.91 -5.94 4.58
C THR A 22 12.71 -6.88 4.66
N MET A 23 11.52 -6.38 4.30
CA MET A 23 10.30 -7.20 4.33
C MET A 23 10.26 -8.24 3.20
N HIS A 24 10.76 -7.88 2.02
CA HIS A 24 10.91 -8.79 0.90
C HIS A 24 11.84 -9.95 1.26
N GLU A 25 13.02 -9.68 1.83
CA GLU A 25 13.96 -10.71 2.30
C GLU A 25 13.37 -11.63 3.37
N ALA A 26 12.47 -11.12 4.20
CA ALA A 26 11.74 -11.90 5.20
C ALA A 26 10.57 -12.73 4.61
N GLY A 27 10.31 -12.62 3.31
CA GLY A 27 9.28 -13.37 2.59
C GLY A 27 7.87 -12.79 2.74
N HIS A 28 7.72 -11.52 3.16
CA HIS A 28 6.38 -10.94 3.37
C HIS A 28 5.59 -10.75 2.08
N PHE A 29 6.25 -10.68 0.92
CA PHE A 29 5.61 -10.43 -0.37
C PHE A 29 5.53 -11.67 -1.26
N ASP A 30 5.91 -12.84 -0.74
CA ASP A 30 5.78 -14.13 -1.43
C ASP A 30 4.49 -14.82 -0.94
N ALA A 31 3.54 -15.04 -1.85
CA ALA A 31 2.25 -15.67 -1.54
C ALA A 31 2.38 -17.12 -1.02
N SER A 32 3.52 -17.78 -1.27
CA SER A 32 3.80 -19.12 -0.76
C SER A 32 4.41 -19.13 0.65
N ALA A 33 4.84 -17.97 1.15
CA ALA A 33 5.50 -17.86 2.45
C ALA A 33 4.49 -17.80 3.60
N GLN A 34 4.86 -18.38 4.74
CA GLN A 34 4.03 -18.36 5.95
C GLN A 34 3.81 -16.92 6.49
N LYS A 35 4.73 -16.00 6.20
CA LYS A 35 4.69 -14.61 6.67
C LYS A 35 4.09 -13.64 5.65
N HIS A 36 3.42 -14.16 4.63
CA HIS A 36 2.80 -13.33 3.61
C HIS A 36 1.89 -12.25 4.23
N VAL A 37 2.02 -11.03 3.73
CA VAL A 37 1.19 -9.87 4.09
C VAL A 37 0.10 -9.75 3.03
N THR A 38 -1.16 -9.90 3.43
CA THR A 38 -2.30 -9.77 2.52
C THR A 38 -3.09 -8.51 2.84
N PHE A 39 -3.44 -7.76 1.80
CA PHE A 39 -4.42 -6.69 1.87
C PHE A 39 -5.55 -6.97 0.87
N THR A 40 -6.72 -6.40 1.11
CA THR A 40 -7.81 -6.40 0.11
C THR A 40 -7.33 -5.85 -1.23
N ASP A 41 -7.68 -6.55 -2.32
CA ASP A 41 -7.50 -6.12 -3.72
C ASP A 41 -6.07 -5.64 -4.03
N HIS A 42 -5.09 -6.33 -3.48
CA HIS A 42 -3.69 -5.93 -3.53
C HIS A 42 -2.77 -7.15 -3.71
N GLU A 43 -2.18 -7.25 -4.89
CA GLU A 43 -1.22 -8.30 -5.24
C GLU A 43 0.19 -7.71 -5.31
N TRP A 44 1.11 -8.25 -4.50
CA TRP A 44 2.50 -7.83 -4.55
C TRP A 44 3.15 -8.28 -5.85
N MET A 45 3.84 -7.36 -6.53
CA MET A 45 4.64 -7.69 -7.69
C MET A 45 5.94 -8.37 -7.27
N THR A 46 6.40 -9.35 -8.06
CA THR A 46 7.76 -9.88 -7.87
C THR A 46 8.79 -8.82 -8.28
N LEU A 47 10.01 -8.88 -7.76
CA LEU A 47 11.08 -7.96 -8.19
C LEU A 47 11.34 -8.04 -9.71
N SER A 48 11.16 -9.22 -10.30
CA SER A 48 11.27 -9.37 -11.75
C SER A 48 10.18 -8.58 -12.47
N ASP A 49 8.93 -8.70 -12.01
CA ASP A 49 7.80 -7.98 -12.61
C ASP A 49 7.96 -6.47 -12.48
N ILE A 50 8.46 -5.97 -11.35
CA ILE A 50 8.77 -4.54 -11.17
C ILE A 50 9.86 -4.11 -12.15
N ALA A 51 10.94 -4.89 -12.27
CA ALA A 51 12.08 -4.58 -13.13
C ALA A 51 11.72 -4.58 -14.62
N THR A 52 10.75 -5.40 -15.03
CA THR A 52 10.30 -5.54 -16.41
C THR A 52 8.94 -4.89 -16.68
N HIS A 53 8.38 -4.14 -15.73
CA HIS A 53 7.04 -3.58 -15.87
C HIS A 53 6.89 -2.75 -17.16
N GLU A 54 5.82 -3.03 -17.91
CA GLU A 54 5.46 -2.33 -19.12
C GLU A 54 4.28 -1.40 -18.82
N PHE A 55 4.56 -0.10 -18.83
CA PHE A 55 3.54 0.92 -18.73
C PHE A 55 2.72 1.00 -20.01
N ALA A 56 1.41 1.24 -19.87
CA ALA A 56 0.56 1.51 -21.03
C ALA A 56 1.05 2.74 -21.82
N ASP A 57 0.67 2.84 -23.10
CA ASP A 57 1.12 3.94 -23.96
C ASP A 57 0.63 5.32 -23.45
N TRP A 58 -0.55 5.35 -22.83
CA TRP A 58 -1.08 6.56 -22.20
C TRP A 58 -0.34 6.94 -20.90
N GLN A 59 0.34 5.99 -20.24
CA GLN A 59 1.17 6.20 -19.04
C GLN A 59 2.62 6.59 -19.38
N THR A 60 2.89 7.15 -20.56
CA THR A 60 4.27 7.40 -21.03
C THR A 60 5.07 8.29 -20.09
N LEU A 61 4.43 9.22 -19.40
CA LEU A 61 5.07 10.12 -18.43
C LEU A 61 5.22 9.49 -17.05
N THR A 62 4.27 8.64 -16.65
CA THR A 62 4.35 7.81 -15.43
C THR A 62 5.64 7.02 -15.34
N ARG A 63 6.15 6.54 -16.49
CA ARG A 63 7.48 5.88 -16.61
C ARG A 63 8.63 6.67 -15.98
N GLN A 64 8.50 7.99 -15.90
CA GLN A 64 9.55 8.88 -15.41
C GLN A 64 9.48 9.12 -13.90
N TRP A 65 8.31 9.03 -13.28
CA TRP A 65 8.14 9.41 -11.86
C TRP A 65 7.57 8.30 -10.98
N PHE A 66 7.13 7.18 -11.54
CA PHE A 66 6.45 6.10 -10.81
C PHE A 66 7.14 4.75 -10.97
N VAL A 67 7.10 3.96 -9.89
CA VAL A 67 7.56 2.57 -9.87
C VAL A 67 6.51 1.72 -9.16
N PRO A 68 5.75 0.89 -9.88
CA PRO A 68 4.75 0.04 -9.24
C PRO A 68 5.43 -1.04 -8.42
N PHE A 69 4.83 -1.38 -7.27
CA PHE A 69 5.23 -2.52 -6.45
C PHE A 69 4.07 -3.47 -6.14
N SER A 70 2.84 -3.08 -6.46
CA SER A 70 1.66 -3.92 -6.36
C SER A 70 0.57 -3.50 -7.34
N ILE A 71 -0.35 -4.42 -7.58
CA ILE A 71 -1.45 -4.26 -8.53
C ILE A 71 -2.74 -4.88 -7.97
N SER A 72 -3.89 -4.27 -8.27
CA SER A 72 -5.21 -4.81 -7.96
C SER A 72 -5.68 -5.78 -9.04
N ALA A 73 -6.75 -6.53 -8.77
CA ALA A 73 -7.38 -7.38 -9.81
C ALA A 73 -7.97 -6.54 -10.96
N ARG A 74 -8.21 -5.25 -10.73
CA ARG A 74 -8.69 -4.27 -11.72
C ARG A 74 -7.56 -3.53 -12.43
N HIS A 75 -6.31 -3.92 -12.17
CA HIS A 75 -5.09 -3.28 -12.66
C HIS A 75 -4.83 -1.86 -12.13
N ASP A 76 -5.44 -1.49 -11.00
CA ASP A 76 -5.00 -0.32 -10.24
C ASP A 76 -3.63 -0.62 -9.62
N GLN A 77 -2.79 0.38 -9.46
CA GLN A 77 -1.39 0.22 -9.09
C GLN A 77 -1.08 1.02 -7.83
N TRP A 78 -0.34 0.42 -6.90
CA TRP A 78 0.39 1.19 -5.91
C TRP A 78 1.86 1.21 -6.28
N GLY A 79 2.47 2.37 -6.08
CA GLY A 79 3.87 2.54 -6.43
C GLY A 79 4.52 3.72 -5.75
N TRP A 80 5.83 3.76 -5.87
CA TRP A 80 6.64 4.84 -5.38
C TRP A 80 6.65 6.00 -6.37
N ARG A 81 6.35 7.20 -5.86
CA ARG A 81 6.38 8.44 -6.63
C ARG A 81 7.64 9.23 -6.29
N ARG A 82 8.47 9.48 -7.30
CA ARG A 82 9.82 10.03 -7.18
C ARG A 82 9.86 11.54 -6.93
N ASP A 83 8.95 12.30 -7.52
CA ASP A 83 8.88 13.76 -7.42
C ASP A 83 8.27 14.25 -6.10
N TRP A 84 7.57 13.38 -5.37
CA TRP A 84 6.99 13.65 -4.04
C TRP A 84 7.83 13.09 -2.89
N THR A 85 9.13 12.90 -3.14
CA THR A 85 10.06 12.34 -2.16
C THR A 85 10.14 13.23 -0.92
N THR A 86 9.83 12.65 0.24
CA THR A 86 10.18 13.27 1.53
C THR A 86 11.66 13.01 1.79
N VAL A 87 12.30 13.75 2.72
CA VAL A 87 13.77 13.89 2.86
C VAL A 87 14.60 12.59 2.71
N ASP A 88 14.05 11.39 2.96
CA ASP A 88 14.76 10.11 2.87
C ASP A 88 14.10 8.98 2.04
N GLU A 89 12.81 9.06 1.68
CA GLU A 89 12.11 7.98 0.94
C GLU A 89 11.02 8.52 -0.02
N PRO A 90 10.77 7.84 -1.16
CA PRO A 90 9.70 8.22 -2.06
C PRO A 90 8.33 8.03 -1.42
N ALA A 91 7.40 8.95 -1.71
CA ALA A 91 6.01 8.80 -1.34
C ALA A 91 5.36 7.60 -2.04
N VAL A 92 4.29 7.08 -1.45
CA VAL A 92 3.45 6.05 -2.08
C VAL A 92 2.21 6.72 -2.65
N VAL A 93 1.86 6.36 -3.87
CA VAL A 93 0.63 6.80 -4.56
C VAL A 93 -0.19 5.61 -4.99
N PHE A 94 -1.49 5.85 -5.16
CA PHE A 94 -2.44 4.94 -5.79
C PHE A 94 -2.79 5.49 -7.18
N CYS A 95 -2.75 4.63 -8.19
CA CYS A 95 -3.01 4.95 -9.58
C CYS A 95 -4.11 4.02 -10.08
N GLU A 96 -5.27 4.56 -10.46
CA GLU A 96 -6.33 3.74 -11.02
C GLU A 96 -5.95 3.20 -12.41
N LEU A 97 -6.62 2.15 -12.88
CA LEU A 97 -6.61 1.80 -14.29
C LEU A 97 -7.38 2.88 -15.09
N GLY A 98 -6.69 3.98 -15.37
CA GLY A 98 -7.23 5.17 -16.01
C GLY A 98 -6.31 6.37 -15.78
N PRO A 99 -6.72 7.57 -16.17
CA PRO A 99 -5.86 8.74 -16.11
C PRO A 99 -5.66 9.27 -14.70
N GLU A 100 -6.35 8.77 -13.68
CA GLU A 100 -6.38 9.38 -12.35
C GLU A 100 -5.49 8.63 -11.34
N GLY A 101 -4.87 9.37 -10.43
CA GLY A 101 -4.19 8.83 -9.27
C GLY A 101 -4.25 9.80 -8.10
N CYS A 102 -3.83 9.36 -6.91
CA CYS A 102 -3.78 10.21 -5.73
C CYS A 102 -2.62 9.88 -4.79
N GLY A 103 -2.22 10.87 -3.99
CA GLY A 103 -1.25 10.66 -2.92
C GLY A 103 -1.78 9.75 -1.83
N TYR A 104 -1.03 8.72 -1.47
CA TYR A 104 -1.52 7.70 -0.56
C TYR A 104 -0.82 7.73 0.80
N ALA A 105 0.51 7.78 0.82
CA ALA A 105 1.28 7.84 2.06
C ALA A 105 2.65 8.52 1.86
N PRO A 106 3.24 9.09 2.92
CA PRO A 106 4.51 9.83 2.79
C PRO A 106 5.72 8.93 2.52
N ASN A 107 5.62 7.63 2.82
CA ASN A 107 6.65 6.62 2.62
C ASN A 107 6.04 5.20 2.73
N PHE A 108 6.87 4.17 2.58
CA PHE A 108 6.41 2.78 2.61
C PHE A 108 5.87 2.34 3.98
N GLN A 109 6.43 2.87 5.08
CA GLN A 109 5.95 2.58 6.44
C GLN A 109 4.54 3.15 6.67
N GLY A 110 4.31 4.39 6.22
CA GLY A 110 2.99 5.03 6.25
C GLY A 110 1.97 4.30 5.38
N PHE A 111 2.39 3.77 4.23
CA PHE A 111 1.54 2.93 3.38
C PHE A 111 1.04 1.68 4.10
N LEU A 112 1.95 0.90 4.72
CA LEU A 112 1.58 -0.30 5.47
C LEU A 112 0.61 0.00 6.62
N TYR A 113 0.85 1.11 7.32
CA TYR A 113 -0.01 1.55 8.40
C TYR A 113 -1.41 1.92 7.89
N ARG A 114 -1.49 2.74 6.83
CA ARG A 114 -2.76 3.14 6.21
C ARG A 114 -3.55 1.93 5.70
N MET A 115 -2.91 1.01 4.98
CA MET A 115 -3.59 -0.19 4.45
C MET A 115 -4.24 -1.01 5.58
N LEU A 116 -3.56 -1.18 6.72
CA LEU A 116 -4.13 -1.91 7.87
C LEU A 116 -5.26 -1.15 8.57
N LEU A 117 -5.17 0.18 8.68
CA LEU A 117 -6.29 0.98 9.18
C LEU A 117 -7.50 0.85 8.26
N GLU A 118 -7.29 0.94 6.94
CA GLU A 118 -8.35 0.82 5.95
C GLU A 118 -9.00 -0.57 6.03
N GLU A 119 -8.21 -1.64 6.10
CA GLU A 119 -8.69 -3.02 6.26
C GLU A 119 -9.51 -3.19 7.56
N LEU A 120 -9.07 -2.62 8.68
CA LEU A 120 -9.81 -2.67 9.95
C LEU A 120 -11.09 -1.80 9.93
N SER A 121 -11.12 -0.74 9.12
CA SER A 121 -12.27 0.17 9.00
C SER A 121 -13.31 -0.26 7.96
N GLY A 122 -12.99 -1.29 7.16
CA GLY A 122 -13.84 -1.78 6.09
C GLY A 122 -13.15 -2.90 5.30
N SER A 123 -13.14 -4.10 5.89
CA SER A 123 -12.46 -5.26 5.31
C SER A 123 -13.32 -5.90 4.22
N TRP A 124 -12.70 -6.18 3.07
CA TRP A 124 -13.28 -7.02 2.03
C TRP A 124 -12.67 -8.43 2.03
N LEU A 125 -11.67 -8.68 2.88
CA LEU A 125 -11.14 -10.02 3.14
C LEU A 125 -12.11 -10.89 3.95
N LEU A 126 -13.12 -10.29 4.60
CA LEU A 126 -14.11 -11.00 5.40
C LEU A 126 -15.41 -11.19 4.62
N GLU A 127 -15.94 -12.42 4.61
CA GLU A 127 -17.26 -12.71 4.03
C GLU A 127 -18.42 -12.34 4.97
N SER A 128 -18.16 -12.29 6.28
CA SER A 128 -19.13 -11.89 7.30
C SER A 128 -18.42 -11.43 8.59
N ALA A 129 -19.15 -10.74 9.46
CA ALA A 129 -18.64 -10.39 10.79
C ALA A 129 -18.33 -11.60 11.67
N ASP A 130 -18.70 -12.83 11.28
CA ASP A 130 -18.37 -14.09 11.99
C ASP A 130 -17.28 -14.92 11.29
N ASP A 131 -16.70 -14.42 10.19
CA ASP A 131 -15.66 -15.12 9.43
C ASP A 131 -14.36 -15.25 10.24
N ILE A 132 -14.20 -16.39 10.91
CA ILE A 132 -13.04 -16.70 11.73
C ILE A 132 -11.76 -16.79 10.89
N VAL A 133 -11.85 -17.22 9.63
CA VAL A 133 -10.67 -17.42 8.77
C VAL A 133 -10.16 -16.06 8.29
N GLY A 134 -11.04 -15.22 7.73
CA GLY A 134 -10.70 -13.85 7.32
C GLY A 134 -10.14 -13.03 8.48
N LYS A 135 -10.76 -13.08 9.67
CA LYS A 135 -10.24 -12.41 10.87
C LYS A 135 -8.83 -12.85 11.26
N LYS A 136 -8.54 -14.15 11.16
CA LYS A 136 -7.19 -14.66 11.44
C LYS A 136 -6.17 -14.17 10.43
N GLN A 137 -6.55 -14.05 9.15
CA GLN A 137 -5.69 -13.52 8.11
C GLN A 137 -5.39 -12.03 8.31
N VAL A 138 -6.40 -11.22 8.66
CA VAL A 138 -6.20 -9.81 9.03
C VAL A 138 -5.27 -9.70 10.25
N GLN A 139 -5.52 -10.47 11.31
CA GLN A 139 -4.66 -10.46 12.51
C GLN A 139 -3.22 -10.88 12.19
N GLN A 140 -3.03 -11.91 11.37
CA GLN A 140 -1.70 -12.35 10.95
C GLN A 140 -0.96 -11.25 10.17
N THR A 141 -1.68 -10.51 9.32
CA THR A 141 -1.13 -9.37 8.59
C THR A 141 -0.72 -8.24 9.54
N VAL A 142 -1.56 -7.92 10.53
CA VAL A 142 -1.21 -6.97 11.61
C VAL A 142 0.05 -7.42 12.35
N ASP A 143 0.12 -8.69 12.76
CA ASP A 143 1.26 -9.26 13.49
C ASP A 143 2.56 -9.25 12.66
N ASN A 144 2.45 -9.47 11.35
CA ASN A 144 3.59 -9.45 10.43
C ASN A 144 4.11 -8.04 10.17
N VAL A 145 3.24 -7.03 10.17
CA VAL A 145 3.60 -5.64 9.84
C VAL A 145 4.03 -4.84 11.08
N CYS A 146 3.37 -5.03 12.23
CA CYS A 146 3.64 -4.24 13.45
C CYS A 146 5.12 -4.14 13.87
N PRO A 147 5.96 -5.20 13.74
CA PRO A 147 7.39 -5.11 14.07
C PRO A 147 8.17 -4.07 13.26
N TYR A 148 7.62 -3.60 12.14
CA TYR A 148 8.22 -2.65 11.23
C TYR A 148 7.68 -1.23 11.36
N LEU A 149 6.67 -1.00 12.21
CA LEU A 149 6.02 0.30 12.39
C LEU A 149 6.58 1.06 13.59
N PRO A 150 6.39 2.39 13.67
CA PRO A 150 6.69 3.13 14.89
C PRO A 150 5.85 2.57 16.05
N PRO A 151 6.36 2.55 17.29
CA PRO A 151 5.65 1.92 18.41
C PRO A 151 4.23 2.45 18.64
N ALA A 152 3.99 3.73 18.39
CA ALA A 152 2.65 4.33 18.52
C ALA A 152 1.65 3.72 17.53
N TRP A 153 2.04 3.60 16.25
CA TRP A 153 1.19 3.02 15.20
C TRP A 153 0.98 1.52 15.42
N ALA A 154 2.04 0.78 15.76
CA ALA A 154 1.95 -0.65 16.07
C ALA A 154 0.99 -0.93 17.24
N ASN A 155 1.07 -0.12 18.30
CA ASN A 155 0.16 -0.23 19.44
C ASN A 155 -1.29 0.04 19.03
N ARG A 156 -1.55 1.09 18.24
CA ARG A 156 -2.90 1.41 17.78
C ARG A 156 -3.50 0.26 16.97
N LEU A 157 -2.77 -0.26 15.98
CA LEU A 157 -3.25 -1.40 15.19
C LEU A 157 -3.54 -2.62 16.07
N SER A 158 -2.66 -2.90 17.02
CA SER A 158 -2.84 -4.01 17.97
C SER A 158 -4.04 -3.83 18.90
N GLU A 159 -4.42 -2.60 19.23
CA GLU A 159 -5.62 -2.30 20.01
C GLU A 159 -6.88 -2.44 19.17
N LEU A 160 -6.88 -1.84 17.97
CA LEU A 160 -8.00 -1.92 17.02
C LEU A 160 -8.29 -3.36 16.59
N SER A 161 -7.26 -4.17 16.32
CA SER A 161 -7.43 -5.55 15.86
C SER A 161 -8.07 -6.49 16.91
N ARG A 162 -8.15 -6.05 18.17
CA ARG A 162 -8.80 -6.78 19.27
C ARG A 162 -10.25 -6.38 19.49
N LEU A 163 -10.72 -5.32 18.84
CA LEU A 163 -12.11 -4.90 18.93
C LEU A 163 -13.03 -5.92 18.25
N ALA A 164 -14.31 -5.89 18.63
CA ALA A 164 -15.31 -6.75 18.02
C ALA A 164 -15.63 -6.28 16.60
N TRP A 165 -15.56 -7.20 15.64
CA TRP A 165 -16.05 -6.97 14.29
C TRP A 165 -17.57 -6.83 14.29
N TYR A 166 -18.08 -5.91 13.49
CA TYR A 166 -19.50 -5.70 13.26
C TYR A 166 -19.77 -5.38 11.79
N THR A 167 -21.00 -5.60 11.36
CA THR A 167 -21.50 -5.16 10.06
C THR A 167 -22.30 -3.87 10.27
N ASP A 168 -21.98 -2.83 9.52
CA ASP A 168 -22.72 -1.57 9.58
C ASP A 168 -23.98 -1.57 8.70
N ASP A 169 -24.71 -0.45 8.67
CA ASP A 169 -25.97 -0.32 7.93
C ASP A 169 -25.80 -0.48 6.41
N ASP A 170 -24.60 -0.23 5.89
CA ASP A 170 -24.24 -0.39 4.47
C ASP A 170 -23.74 -1.80 4.14
N GLY A 171 -23.73 -2.71 5.12
CA GLY A 171 -23.28 -4.09 4.94
C GLY A 171 -21.76 -4.28 5.00
N THR A 172 -20.99 -3.25 5.36
CA THR A 172 -19.54 -3.31 5.45
C THR A 172 -19.10 -3.93 6.78
N ILE A 173 -18.11 -4.81 6.75
CA ILE A 173 -17.56 -5.46 7.94
C ILE A 173 -16.34 -4.68 8.44
N ARG A 174 -16.35 -4.24 9.69
CA ARG A 174 -15.30 -3.39 10.28
C ARG A 174 -15.19 -3.55 11.80
N VAL A 175 -14.10 -3.08 12.38
CA VAL A 175 -13.93 -3.01 13.85
C VAL A 175 -14.08 -1.59 14.41
N PHE A 176 -14.00 -0.58 13.53
CA PHE A 176 -14.21 0.82 13.89
C PHE A 176 -14.70 1.64 12.66
N PRO A 177 -15.31 2.83 12.85
CA PRO A 177 -15.88 3.63 11.77
C PRO A 177 -14.86 4.15 10.75
N ARG A 178 -15.26 4.25 9.48
CA ARG A 178 -14.43 4.82 8.39
C ARG A 178 -14.03 6.28 8.64
N VAL A 179 -14.94 7.09 9.19
CA VAL A 179 -14.66 8.51 9.52
C VAL A 179 -13.53 8.64 10.55
N ASP A 180 -13.44 7.71 11.51
CA ASP A 180 -12.36 7.70 12.49
C ASP A 180 -11.04 7.28 11.83
N CYS A 181 -11.09 6.35 10.86
CA CYS A 181 -9.92 5.97 10.05
C CYS A 181 -9.37 7.15 9.28
N GLU A 182 -10.23 7.91 8.61
CA GLU A 182 -9.85 9.11 7.85
C GLU A 182 -9.20 10.16 8.74
N SER A 183 -9.75 10.40 9.94
CA SER A 183 -9.14 11.30 10.92
C SER A 183 -7.76 10.82 11.36
N ILE A 184 -7.61 9.53 11.70
CA ILE A 184 -6.31 8.95 12.10
C ILE A 184 -5.29 9.08 10.98
N VAL A 185 -5.67 8.76 9.74
CA VAL A 185 -4.78 8.84 8.58
C VAL A 185 -4.33 10.29 8.34
N GLN A 186 -5.27 11.24 8.38
CA GLN A 186 -4.97 12.67 8.21
C GLN A 186 -4.01 13.18 9.29
N ASP A 187 -4.26 12.85 10.55
CA ASP A 187 -3.51 13.36 11.69
C ASP A 187 -2.13 12.70 11.81
N GLU A 188 -2.04 11.38 11.63
CA GLU A 188 -0.84 10.62 11.94
C GLU A 188 0.12 10.45 10.77
N LEU A 189 -0.37 10.41 9.52
CA LEU A 189 0.54 10.42 8.36
C LEU A 189 1.11 11.81 8.09
N ALA A 190 0.35 12.87 8.41
CA ALA A 190 0.74 14.27 8.23
C ALA A 190 1.44 14.53 6.88
N PHE A 191 0.86 13.98 5.81
CA PHE A 191 1.42 14.03 4.47
C PHE A 191 0.75 15.13 3.65
N ASP A 192 1.53 16.09 3.16
CA ASP A 192 0.99 17.27 2.46
C ASP A 192 0.20 16.91 1.19
N HIS A 193 0.60 15.85 0.48
CA HIS A 193 -0.10 15.37 -0.72
C HIS A 193 -1.12 14.26 -0.41
N LEU A 194 -1.54 14.10 0.85
CA LEU A 194 -2.49 13.05 1.22
C LEU A 194 -3.82 13.23 0.47
N ASN A 195 -4.19 12.20 -0.30
CA ASN A 195 -5.33 12.17 -1.21
C ASN A 195 -5.34 13.31 -2.25
N GLU A 196 -4.21 13.98 -2.48
CA GLU A 196 -4.09 14.97 -3.54
C GLU A 196 -4.23 14.26 -4.91
N PRO A 197 -5.26 14.61 -5.71
CA PRO A 197 -5.46 14.00 -7.00
C PRO A 197 -4.43 14.49 -8.02
N PHE A 198 -4.05 13.63 -8.95
CA PHE A 198 -3.21 13.98 -10.09
C PHE A 198 -3.61 13.16 -11.31
N LEU A 199 -3.22 13.66 -12.49
CA LEU A 199 -3.35 12.91 -13.73
C LEU A 199 -2.07 12.13 -14.02
N GLN A 200 -2.23 10.86 -14.37
CA GLN A 200 -1.17 9.97 -14.85
C GLN A 200 -0.74 10.34 -16.28
N GLU A 201 -1.67 10.93 -17.03
CA GLU A 201 -1.42 11.56 -18.33
C GLU A 201 -1.03 13.03 -18.12
N LEU A 202 -0.18 13.60 -18.98
CA LEU A 202 -0.26 15.04 -19.21
C LEU A 202 -1.16 15.24 -20.41
N ASP A 203 -1.96 16.31 -20.37
CA ASP A 203 -2.40 16.95 -21.59
C ASP A 203 -1.15 17.25 -22.44
N GLU A 204 -1.17 16.83 -23.69
CA GLU A 204 -0.30 17.40 -24.71
C GLU A 204 -0.68 18.89 -24.90
N GLU A 205 -0.44 19.76 -23.92
CA GLU A 205 -0.44 21.21 -24.16
C GLU A 205 0.91 21.57 -24.79
N GLU A 206 0.95 21.81 -26.11
CA GLU A 206 0.52 22.99 -26.89
C GLU A 206 1.75 23.79 -27.36
#